data_AF-A0A920M827-F1
#
_entry.id   AF-A0A920M827-F1
#
_cell.length_a   1.000
_cell.length_b   1.000
_cell.length_c   1.000
_cell.angle_alpha   90.00
_cell.angle_beta   90.00
_cell.angle_gamma   90.00
#
_symmetry.space_group_name_H-M   'P 1'
#
loop_
_entity.id
_entity.type
_entity.pdbx_description
1 polymer ?
#
loop_
_entity_poly.entity_id
_entity_poly.type
_entity_poly.pdbx_seq_one_letter_code
_entity_poly.pdbx_strand_id
1 'polypeptide(L)'
;MTTYGSALHVDDEPAEEDSVLVSRLRKAGCVILGKTNTPEFGHKGKTDNVPFGSTKNPWNLEYSPGGSSGGTSAPLASGMFPL
;
A
#
# COMPACT_ATOMS: atom_id res chain seq x y z
N MET A 1 7.43 -8.90 -2.84
CA MET A 1 7.97 -7.72 -3.53
C MET A 1 7.79 -6.46 -2.66
N THR A 2 8.85 -5.69 -2.47
CA THR A 2 8.83 -4.40 -1.73
C THR A 2 9.40 -3.31 -2.64
N THR A 3 8.53 -2.69 -3.44
CA THR A 3 8.94 -1.76 -4.50
C THR A 3 9.06 -0.31 -4.05
N TYR A 4 8.55 0.03 -2.86
CA TYR A 4 8.39 1.42 -2.41
C TYR A 4 7.55 2.29 -3.36
N GLY A 5 6.73 1.69 -4.23
CA GLY A 5 6.04 2.41 -5.31
C GLY A 5 7.01 2.99 -6.36
N SER A 6 8.25 2.53 -6.41
CA SER A 6 9.27 2.97 -7.38
C SER A 6 9.42 1.95 -8.49
N ALA A 7 9.62 2.43 -9.72
CA ALA A 7 10.00 1.59 -10.85
C ALA A 7 11.39 0.96 -10.68
N LEU A 8 12.24 1.52 -9.81
CA LEU A 8 13.60 1.02 -9.57
C LEU A 8 13.64 -0.35 -8.86
N HIS A 9 12.57 -0.72 -8.18
CA HIS A 9 12.52 -1.88 -7.29
C HIS A 9 11.45 -2.90 -7.71
N VAL A 10 10.91 -2.79 -8.92
CA VAL A 10 9.88 -3.73 -9.42
C VAL A 10 10.46 -5.10 -9.75
N ASP A 11 11.75 -5.19 -10.04
CA ASP A 11 12.45 -6.44 -10.36
C ASP A 11 13.33 -6.91 -9.19
N ASP A 12 13.23 -6.28 -8.02
CA ASP A 12 13.93 -6.73 -6.82
C ASP A 12 13.42 -8.11 -6.38
N GLU A 13 14.35 -8.94 -5.92
CA GLU A 13 14.02 -10.21 -5.29
C GLU A 13 13.04 -10.02 -4.12
N PRO A 14 12.04 -10.92 -3.95
CA PRO A 14 11.15 -10.87 -2.80
C PRO A 14 11.93 -10.93 -1.48
N ALA A 15 11.48 -10.16 -0.48
CA ALA A 15 12.00 -10.30 0.88
C ALA A 15 11.79 -11.73 1.38
N GLU A 16 12.85 -12.33 1.93
CA GLU A 16 12.84 -13.69 2.45
C GLU A 16 12.08 -13.82 3.78
N GLU A 17 11.92 -12.71 4.51
CA GLU A 17 11.31 -12.66 5.83
C GLU A 17 10.25 -11.57 5.95
N ASP A 18 9.27 -11.81 6.83
CA ASP A 18 8.28 -10.81 7.23
C ASP A 18 8.96 -9.68 8.02
N SER A 19 8.45 -8.45 7.88
CA SER A 19 8.82 -7.39 8.82
C SER A 19 8.36 -7.74 10.25
N VAL A 20 9.00 -7.15 11.25
CA VAL A 20 8.64 -7.40 12.67
C VAL A 20 7.15 -7.16 12.93
N LEU A 21 6.55 -6.16 12.29
CA LEU A 21 5.12 -5.86 12.41
C LEU A 21 4.24 -6.96 11.79
N VAL A 22 4.56 -7.39 10.57
CA VAL A 22 3.82 -8.46 9.89
C VAL A 22 3.93 -9.78 10.65
N SER A 23 5.13 -10.14 11.12
CA SER A 23 5.35 -11.33 11.94
C SER A 23 4.51 -11.32 13.23
N ARG A 24 4.41 -10.16 13.90
CA ARG A 24 3.56 -10.01 15.10
C ARG A 24 2.08 -10.13 14.79
N LEU A 25 1.61 -9.52 13.70
CA LEU A 25 0.21 -9.61 13.28
C LEU A 25 -0.18 -11.06 12.94
N ARG A 26 0.67 -11.78 12.21
CA ARG A 26 0.45 -13.22 11.94
C ARG A 26 0.39 -14.05 13.22
N LYS A 27 1.30 -13.81 14.17
CA LYS A 27 1.29 -14.49 15.49
C LYS A 27 0.03 -14.18 16.30
N ALA A 28 -0.57 -13.01 16.10
CA ALA A 28 -1.85 -12.64 16.70
C ALA A 28 -3.08 -13.24 15.98
N GLY A 29 -2.90 -14.01 14.91
CA GLY A 29 -3.97 -14.64 14.15
C GLY A 29 -4.54 -13.79 13.01
N CYS A 30 -3.91 -12.66 12.67
CA CYS A 30 -4.34 -11.84 11.54
C CYS A 30 -3.98 -12.50 10.20
N VAL A 31 -4.86 -12.32 9.20
CA VAL A 31 -4.63 -12.70 7.81
C VAL A 31 -4.03 -11.52 7.05
N ILE A 32 -2.87 -11.71 6.43
CA ILE A 32 -2.20 -10.66 5.65
C ILE A 32 -2.70 -10.73 4.20
N LEU A 33 -3.50 -9.74 3.79
CA LEU A 33 -4.11 -9.71 2.46
C LEU A 33 -3.11 -9.37 1.34
N GLY A 34 -2.16 -8.47 1.58
CA GLY A 34 -1.19 -8.07 0.56
C GLY A 34 -0.52 -6.73 0.84
N LYS A 35 -0.02 -6.11 -0.23
CA LYS A 35 0.65 -4.80 -0.22
C LYS A 35 -0.27 -3.77 -0.87
N THR A 36 -0.39 -2.60 -0.27
CA THR A 36 -1.17 -1.49 -0.79
C THR A 36 -0.28 -0.47 -1.50
N ASN A 37 -0.89 0.36 -2.34
CA ASN A 37 -0.18 1.36 -3.15
C ASN A 37 0.33 2.54 -2.29
N THR A 38 1.46 3.14 -2.70
CA THR A 38 2.10 4.30 -2.06
C THR A 38 2.69 5.20 -3.15
N PRO A 39 2.82 6.54 -2.97
CA PRO A 39 3.74 7.27 -3.83
C PRO A 39 5.16 6.73 -3.70
N GLU A 40 5.95 6.89 -4.75
CA GLU A 40 7.34 6.49 -4.81
C GLU A 40 8.11 6.93 -3.56
N PHE A 41 8.73 6.01 -2.82
CA PHE A 41 9.43 6.27 -1.56
C PHE A 41 8.63 7.06 -0.48
N GLY A 42 7.30 7.11 -0.60
CA GLY A 42 6.45 7.86 0.33
C GLY A 42 6.60 9.38 0.24
N HIS A 43 7.18 9.93 -0.84
CA HIS A 43 7.66 11.33 -0.90
C HIS A 43 6.58 12.42 -0.95
N LYS A 44 5.29 12.08 -1.12
CA LYS A 44 4.22 13.07 -1.33
C LYS A 44 2.88 12.69 -0.68
N GLY A 45 2.02 13.70 -0.50
CA GLY A 45 0.66 13.57 0.03
C GLY A 45 -0.41 13.08 -0.97
N LYS A 46 0.00 12.42 -2.05
CA LYS A 46 -0.88 11.87 -3.10
C LYS A 46 -0.40 10.48 -3.46
N THR A 47 -1.30 9.50 -3.48
CA THR A 47 -0.95 8.10 -3.75
C THR A 47 -1.02 7.77 -5.24
N ASP A 48 0.00 8.22 -5.96
CA ASP A 48 0.26 7.91 -7.35
C ASP A 48 1.74 7.63 -7.62
N ASN A 49 2.00 6.63 -8.46
CA ASN A 49 3.35 6.28 -8.90
C ASN A 49 3.37 5.73 -10.33
N VAL A 50 4.57 5.55 -10.87
CA VAL A 50 4.81 5.03 -12.23
C VAL A 50 4.39 3.56 -12.38
N PRO A 51 4.84 2.60 -11.54
CA PRO A 51 4.59 1.18 -11.79
C PRO A 51 3.13 0.72 -11.61
N PHE A 52 2.35 1.37 -10.74
CA PHE A 52 1.01 0.92 -10.35
C PHE A 52 -0.09 1.98 -10.54
N GLY A 53 0.26 3.18 -11.01
CA GLY A 53 -0.69 4.25 -11.25
C GLY A 53 -1.23 4.90 -9.96
N SER A 54 -2.42 5.51 -10.07
CA SER A 54 -3.04 6.29 -8.99
C SER A 54 -4.10 5.50 -8.22
N THR A 55 -4.03 5.54 -6.89
CA THR A 55 -5.17 5.14 -6.04
C THR A 55 -6.24 6.23 -6.07
N LYS A 56 -7.52 5.84 -6.10
CA LYS A 56 -8.66 6.75 -6.13
C LYS A 56 -9.33 6.86 -4.76
N ASN A 57 -9.93 8.01 -4.49
CA ASN A 57 -10.73 8.23 -3.28
C ASN A 57 -12.07 7.48 -3.41
N PRO A 58 -12.43 6.59 -2.46
CA PRO A 58 -13.66 5.80 -2.56
C PRO A 58 -14.94 6.64 -2.44
N TRP A 59 -14.87 7.84 -1.86
CA TRP A 59 -16.01 8.76 -1.76
C TRP A 59 -16.27 9.52 -3.06
N ASN A 60 -15.22 9.77 -3.85
CA ASN A 60 -15.32 10.39 -5.18
C ASN A 60 -14.06 10.07 -6.02
N LEU A 61 -14.23 9.31 -7.10
CA LEU A 61 -13.13 8.77 -7.92
C LEU A 61 -12.33 9.84 -8.70
N GLU A 62 -12.85 11.07 -8.79
CA GLU A 62 -12.13 12.22 -9.37
C GLU A 62 -11.08 12.80 -8.41
N TYR A 63 -11.14 12.46 -7.12
CA TYR A 63 -10.24 12.97 -6.09
C TYR A 63 -9.18 11.95 -5.65
N SER A 64 -8.09 12.48 -5.10
CA SER A 64 -7.05 11.69 -4.42
C SER A 64 -7.54 11.19 -3.05
N PRO A 65 -7.17 9.97 -2.62
CA PRO A 65 -7.38 9.51 -1.24
C PRO A 65 -6.38 10.11 -0.24
N GLY A 66 -5.47 10.98 -0.71
CA GLY A 66 -4.34 11.48 0.07
C GLY A 66 -3.09 10.59 -0.08
N GLY A 67 -2.12 10.79 0.81
CA GLY A 67 -0.87 10.05 0.81
C GLY A 67 0.00 10.35 2.04
N SER A 68 1.07 9.59 2.28
CA SER A 68 1.57 8.54 1.39
C SER A 68 0.74 7.24 1.42
N SER A 69 0.05 6.96 2.52
CA SER A 69 -0.65 5.69 2.73
C SER A 69 -2.08 5.65 2.15
N GLY A 70 -2.32 6.34 1.03
CA GLY A 70 -3.66 6.40 0.43
C GLY A 70 -4.12 5.06 -0.14
N GLY A 71 -3.19 4.18 -0.52
CA GLY A 71 -3.51 2.81 -0.93
C GLY A 71 -4.01 1.95 0.22
N THR A 72 -3.74 2.32 1.47
CA THR A 72 -4.29 1.66 2.66
C THR A 72 -5.60 2.29 3.08
N SER A 73 -5.67 3.63 3.10
CA SER A 73 -6.88 4.33 3.56
C SER A 73 -8.08 4.15 2.64
N ALA A 74 -7.87 4.08 1.31
CA ALA A 74 -8.95 3.89 0.35
C ALA A 74 -9.72 2.56 0.53
N PRO A 75 -9.08 1.38 0.51
CA PRO A 75 -9.77 0.10 0.73
C PRO A 75 -10.34 -0.05 2.15
N LEU A 76 -9.71 0.54 3.16
CA LEU A 76 -10.26 0.60 4.52
C LEU A 76 -11.57 1.39 4.53
N ALA A 77 -11.58 2.60 3.95
CA ALA A 77 -12.77 3.45 3.90
C ALA A 77 -13.89 2.90 3.02
N SER A 78 -13.56 2.05 2.03
CA SER A 78 -14.56 1.33 1.21
C SER A 78 -15.03 0.00 1.82
N GLY A 79 -14.52 -0.39 2.99
CA GLY A 79 -14.95 -1.60 3.70
C GLY A 79 -14.41 -2.90 3.13
N MET A 80 -13.31 -2.89 2.37
CA MET A 80 -12.68 -4.10 1.84
C MET A 80 -12.00 -4.94 2.92
N PHE A 81 -11.49 -4.29 3.97
CA PHE A 81 -10.92 -4.93 5.14
C PHE A 81 -11.08 -4.03 6.38
N PRO A 82 -11.06 -4.60 7.60
CA PRO A 82 -11.28 -3.83 8.82
C PRO A 82 -9.99 -3.26 9.45
N LEU A 83 -8.81 -3.71 9.00
CA LEU A 83 -7.49 -3.32 9.52
C LEU A 83 -6.43 -3.37 8.41
#